data_AF-A0A7S2M191-F1
#
_entry.id   AF-A0A7S2M191-F1
#
_cell.length_a   1.000
_cell.length_b   1.000
_cell.length_c   1.000
_cell.angle_alpha   90.00
_cell.angle_beta   90.00
_cell.angle_gamma   90.00
#
_symmetry.space_group_name_H-M   'P 1'
#
loop_
_entity.id
_entity.type
_entity.pdbx_description
1 polymer ?
#
loop_
_entity_poly.entity_id
_entity_poly.type
_entity_poly.pdbx_seq_one_letter_code
_entity_poly.pdbx_strand_id
1 'polypeptide(L)'
;TAIERPFRWPKVWETENNACYDDMFCEPSRKDRLIRRPGNTLSNFFYLFSAMIVLTSSYSRAFISEEKTSFILSDATFGTMMLILSISSTVWHGCNAMWSHVVDLWSMDAVIIYLPIRMMSLGVFVTLCKHSWDPIMASHIASAACMIIYAAHIHSNGLRWKKKHDQKFWHKHFPFAVRNRLLHSPYVQTKKDDTINSLSLGPIPLYEVYLFALMPVIHNIPSWIMAKKVYESFGSICFARILNISLAVGWAYRMTERWALDACRHIKFFGERMEMAKKNGEHIKSFSWMTLAAVLSPTAVLHYCTGITLTAAFCHARSVE
;
A
#
# COMPACT_ATOMS: atom_id res chain seq x y z
N THR A 1 -32.89 1.75 19.35
CA THR A 1 -32.12 2.44 18.30
C THR A 1 -31.10 1.48 17.72
N ALA A 2 -31.28 1.08 16.46
CA ALA A 2 -30.36 0.12 15.82
C ALA A 2 -29.04 0.84 15.52
N ILE A 3 -27.95 0.35 16.11
CA ILE A 3 -26.60 0.80 15.80
C ILE A 3 -26.33 0.40 14.33
N GLU A 4 -26.41 1.37 13.42
CA GLU A 4 -26.02 1.17 12.02
C GLU A 4 -24.53 0.82 11.97
N ARG A 5 -24.23 -0.45 11.74
CA ARG A 5 -22.85 -0.89 11.51
C ARG A 5 -22.36 -0.24 10.21
N PRO A 6 -21.22 0.47 10.23
CA PRO A 6 -20.75 1.22 9.07
C PRO A 6 -20.47 0.32 7.85
N PHE A 7 -20.18 -0.98 8.07
CA PHE A 7 -19.97 -2.00 7.05
C PHE A 7 -20.86 -3.23 7.32
N ARG A 8 -21.74 -3.59 6.37
CA ARG A 8 -22.42 -4.91 6.33
C ARG A 8 -21.68 -5.78 5.33
N TRP A 9 -21.18 -6.95 5.76
CA TRP A 9 -20.57 -7.91 4.85
C TRP A 9 -21.54 -8.28 3.71
N PRO A 10 -21.05 -8.43 2.46
CA PRO A 10 -21.91 -8.68 1.32
C PRO A 10 -22.47 -10.10 1.37
N LYS A 11 -23.68 -10.28 0.82
CA LYS A 11 -24.27 -11.62 0.61
C LYS A 11 -23.62 -12.37 -0.56
N VAL A 12 -23.02 -11.63 -1.50
CA VAL A 12 -22.33 -12.15 -2.69
C VAL A 12 -21.05 -11.33 -2.91
N TRP A 13 -19.91 -12.01 -3.13
CA TRP A 13 -18.59 -11.36 -3.17
C TRP A 13 -18.15 -10.87 -4.56
N GLU A 14 -19.00 -11.02 -5.58
CA GLU A 14 -18.77 -10.56 -6.97
C GLU A 14 -17.39 -10.91 -7.54
N THR A 15 -16.98 -12.17 -7.40
CA THR A 15 -15.63 -12.63 -7.79
C THR A 15 -15.40 -12.71 -9.29
N GLU A 16 -16.45 -12.71 -10.09
CA GLU A 16 -16.38 -12.94 -11.55
C GLU A 16 -16.02 -11.69 -12.35
N ASN A 17 -16.14 -10.50 -11.74
CA ASN A 17 -15.84 -9.25 -12.40
C ASN A 17 -14.34 -8.94 -12.38
N ASN A 18 -13.61 -9.33 -13.44
CA ASN A 18 -12.17 -9.09 -13.55
C ASN A 18 -11.81 -7.70 -14.12
N ALA A 19 -12.78 -6.88 -14.56
CA ALA A 19 -12.50 -5.64 -15.29
C ALA A 19 -11.56 -4.70 -14.50
N CYS A 20 -11.90 -4.44 -13.23
CA CYS A 20 -11.06 -3.60 -12.37
C CYS A 20 -9.68 -4.21 -12.12
N TYR A 21 -9.60 -5.54 -11.96
CA TYR A 21 -8.33 -6.20 -11.64
C TYR A 21 -7.38 -6.17 -12.84
N ASP A 22 -7.89 -6.51 -14.02
CA ASP A 22 -7.09 -6.59 -15.24
C ASP A 22 -6.64 -5.19 -15.71
N ASP A 23 -7.42 -4.14 -15.43
CA ASP A 23 -7.01 -2.74 -15.60
C ASP A 23 -5.81 -2.36 -14.70
N MET A 24 -5.79 -2.89 -13.47
CA MET A 24 -4.80 -2.51 -12.45
C MET A 24 -3.52 -3.36 -12.49
N PHE A 25 -3.64 -4.65 -12.86
CA PHE A 25 -2.60 -5.65 -12.62
C PHE A 25 -2.39 -6.56 -13.84
N CYS A 26 -1.18 -7.09 -13.97
CA CYS A 26 -0.78 -7.96 -15.09
C CYS A 26 -0.53 -9.41 -14.70
N GLU A 27 -0.52 -9.74 -13.41
CA GLU A 27 -0.40 -11.14 -13.02
C GLU A 27 -1.60 -11.92 -13.59
N PRO A 28 -1.43 -13.02 -14.35
CA PRO A 28 -2.53 -13.75 -14.99
C PRO A 28 -3.40 -14.54 -13.99
N SER A 29 -4.69 -14.75 -14.35
CA SER A 29 -5.69 -15.34 -13.46
C SER A 29 -5.66 -16.84 -13.56
N ARG A 30 -5.53 -17.52 -12.42
CA ARG A 30 -5.76 -18.96 -12.33
C ARG A 30 -7.21 -19.21 -11.93
N LYS A 31 -8.11 -19.09 -12.91
CA LYS A 31 -9.52 -19.47 -12.73
C LYS A 31 -9.57 -20.91 -12.20
N ASP A 32 -10.52 -21.19 -11.30
CA ASP A 32 -10.71 -22.48 -10.61
C ASP A 32 -9.66 -22.86 -9.54
N ARG A 33 -8.81 -21.92 -9.11
CA ARG A 33 -7.90 -22.12 -7.96
C ARG A 33 -8.31 -21.23 -6.79
N LEU A 34 -8.07 -21.74 -5.56
CA LEU A 34 -8.29 -20.98 -4.32
C LEU A 34 -7.52 -19.66 -4.29
N ILE A 35 -6.28 -19.68 -4.81
CA ILE A 35 -5.46 -18.48 -4.99
C ILE A 35 -5.39 -18.19 -6.49
N ARG A 36 -6.16 -17.20 -6.94
CA ARG A 36 -6.23 -16.82 -8.36
C ARG A 36 -4.95 -16.12 -8.84
N ARG A 37 -4.31 -15.29 -8.00
CA ARG A 37 -3.15 -14.45 -8.35
C ARG A 37 -2.03 -14.59 -7.30
N PRO A 38 -1.23 -15.68 -7.33
CA PRO A 38 -0.33 -16.07 -6.24
C PRO A 38 0.70 -15.02 -5.84
N GLY A 39 1.33 -14.32 -6.78
CA GLY A 39 2.34 -13.31 -6.51
C GLY A 39 1.76 -12.13 -5.73
N ASN A 40 0.66 -11.58 -6.24
CA ASN A 40 -0.03 -10.47 -5.60
C ASN A 40 -0.67 -10.89 -4.27
N THR A 41 -1.10 -12.14 -4.15
CA THR A 41 -1.68 -12.67 -2.89
C THR A 41 -0.61 -12.87 -1.83
N LEU A 42 0.44 -13.65 -2.13
CA LEU A 42 1.47 -14.06 -1.17
C LEU A 42 2.37 -12.89 -0.77
N SER A 43 2.56 -11.90 -1.63
CA SER A 43 3.35 -10.72 -1.30
C SER A 43 2.77 -9.87 -0.16
N ASN A 44 1.47 -10.02 0.15
CA ASN A 44 0.86 -9.40 1.32
C ASN A 44 1.38 -9.94 2.66
N PHE A 45 2.09 -11.07 2.65
CA PHE A 45 2.76 -11.58 3.85
C PHE A 45 3.72 -10.55 4.47
N PHE A 46 4.31 -9.65 3.67
CA PHE A 46 5.15 -8.58 4.21
C PHE A 46 4.36 -7.55 5.01
N TYR A 47 3.11 -7.24 4.61
CA TYR A 47 2.23 -6.40 5.42
C TYR A 47 1.80 -7.12 6.70
N LEU A 48 1.50 -8.42 6.64
CA LEU A 48 1.21 -9.22 7.83
C LEU A 48 2.38 -9.20 8.81
N PHE A 49 3.59 -9.49 8.32
CA PHE A 49 4.80 -9.48 9.14
C PHE A 49 5.05 -8.11 9.78
N SER A 50 4.92 -7.04 8.99
CA SER A 50 5.05 -5.66 9.47
C SER A 50 4.00 -5.33 10.55
N ALA A 51 2.75 -5.75 10.35
CA ALA A 51 1.67 -5.55 11.32
C ALA A 51 1.97 -6.27 12.65
N MET A 52 2.46 -7.51 12.58
CA MET A 52 2.85 -8.27 13.76
C MET A 52 3.99 -7.61 14.52
N ILE A 53 5.00 -7.05 13.84
CA ILE A 53 6.08 -6.28 14.48
C ILE A 53 5.51 -5.08 15.25
N VAL A 54 4.66 -4.28 14.59
CA VAL A 54 4.09 -3.06 15.19
C VAL A 54 3.20 -3.40 16.39
N LEU A 55 2.31 -4.38 16.24
CA LEU A 55 1.40 -4.80 17.31
C LEU A 55 2.15 -5.40 18.50
N THR A 56 3.14 -6.25 18.24
CA THR A 56 3.97 -6.83 19.31
C THR A 56 4.79 -5.75 20.02
N SER A 57 5.35 -4.79 19.28
CA SER A 57 6.04 -3.64 19.86
C SER A 57 5.12 -2.80 20.74
N SER A 58 3.91 -2.52 20.27
CA SER A 58 2.90 -1.76 21.03
C SER A 58 2.46 -2.50 22.30
N TYR A 59 2.22 -3.81 22.20
CA TYR A 59 1.85 -4.67 23.33
C TYR A 59 2.97 -4.72 24.39
N SER A 60 4.21 -4.95 23.96
CA SER A 60 5.37 -5.00 24.85
C SER A 60 5.52 -3.70 25.65
N ARG A 61 5.34 -2.54 24.99
CA ARG A 61 5.38 -1.24 25.68
C ARG A 61 4.20 -1.00 26.60
N ALA A 62 3.02 -1.51 26.26
CA ALA A 62 1.82 -1.28 27.06
C ALA A 62 1.83 -2.08 28.37
N PHE A 63 2.44 -3.25 28.38
CA PHE A 63 2.27 -4.22 29.48
C PHE A 63 3.57 -4.79 30.07
N ILE A 64 4.71 -4.66 29.39
CA ILE A 64 5.97 -5.31 29.79
C ILE A 64 7.06 -4.30 30.15
N SER A 65 7.14 -3.18 29.42
CA SER A 65 8.18 -2.17 29.61
C SER A 65 7.81 -1.13 30.66
N GLU A 66 8.78 -0.72 31.48
CA GLU A 66 8.68 0.45 32.38
C GLU A 66 8.95 1.78 31.66
N GLU A 67 9.28 1.78 30.36
CA GLU A 67 9.57 2.99 29.59
C GLU A 67 8.31 3.84 29.36
N LYS A 68 8.51 5.17 29.29
CA LYS A 68 7.44 6.14 29.03
C LYS A 68 6.70 5.82 27.72
N THR A 69 5.39 5.79 27.81
CA THR A 69 4.45 5.20 26.85
C THR A 69 3.84 6.23 25.89
N SER A 70 4.67 6.91 25.09
CA SER A 70 4.16 7.83 24.06
C SER A 70 3.66 7.06 22.83
N PHE A 71 2.59 7.53 22.18
CA PHE A 71 2.08 7.01 20.89
C PHE A 71 1.59 5.54 20.85
N ILE A 72 1.52 4.80 21.96
CA ILE A 72 1.15 3.38 21.97
C ILE A 72 -0.19 3.12 21.27
N LEU A 73 -1.22 3.92 21.58
CA LEU A 73 -2.55 3.72 21.02
C LEU A 73 -2.56 3.98 19.50
N SER A 74 -1.84 5.00 19.04
CA SER A 74 -1.75 5.31 17.61
C SER A 74 -0.94 4.25 16.87
N ASP A 75 0.13 3.72 17.48
CA ASP A 75 0.93 2.61 16.94
C ASP A 75 0.11 1.32 16.85
N ALA A 76 -0.66 0.97 17.90
CA ALA A 76 -1.55 -0.19 17.88
C ALA A 76 -2.65 -0.04 16.81
N THR A 77 -3.20 1.16 16.65
CA THR A 77 -4.19 1.46 15.59
C THR A 77 -3.57 1.30 14.20
N PHE A 78 -2.34 1.79 14.01
CA PHE A 78 -1.59 1.61 12.76
C PHE A 78 -1.31 0.14 12.45
N GLY A 79 -0.83 -0.63 13.43
CA GLY A 79 -0.63 -2.07 13.28
C GLY A 79 -1.92 -2.81 12.94
N THR A 80 -3.04 -2.40 13.54
CA THR A 80 -4.38 -2.94 13.23
C THR A 80 -4.81 -2.62 11.80
N MET A 81 -4.63 -1.38 11.34
CA MET A 81 -4.93 -0.99 9.96
C MET A 81 -4.05 -1.73 8.95
N MET A 82 -2.79 -1.99 9.29
CA MET A 82 -1.88 -2.78 8.46
C MET A 82 -2.27 -4.27 8.41
N LEU A 83 -2.78 -4.82 9.51
CA LEU A 83 -3.35 -6.16 9.53
C LEU A 83 -4.61 -6.24 8.66
N ILE A 84 -5.50 -5.25 8.76
CA ILE A 84 -6.69 -5.13 7.90
C ILE A 84 -6.25 -5.10 6.44
N LEU A 85 -5.29 -4.24 6.08
CA LEU A 85 -4.72 -4.15 4.72
C LEU A 85 -4.21 -5.51 4.24
N SER A 86 -3.40 -6.20 5.05
CA SER A 86 -2.87 -7.52 4.68
C SER A 86 -3.98 -8.52 4.38
N ILE A 87 -5.01 -8.59 5.22
CA ILE A 87 -6.13 -9.53 5.07
C ILE A 87 -6.96 -9.16 3.84
N SER A 88 -7.38 -7.89 3.73
CA SER A 88 -8.23 -7.43 2.62
C SER A 88 -7.52 -7.51 1.28
N SER A 89 -6.22 -7.23 1.23
CA SER A 89 -5.41 -7.35 0.02
C SER A 89 -5.22 -8.82 -0.37
N THR A 90 -5.00 -9.70 0.60
CA THR A 90 -4.95 -11.16 0.36
C THR A 90 -6.25 -11.68 -0.23
N VAL A 91 -7.40 -11.28 0.33
CA VAL A 91 -8.72 -11.69 -0.19
C VAL A 91 -9.00 -11.06 -1.57
N TRP A 92 -8.61 -9.80 -1.77
CA TRP A 92 -8.76 -9.13 -3.07
C TRP A 92 -7.95 -9.83 -4.16
N HIS A 93 -6.65 -10.05 -3.94
CA HIS A 93 -5.81 -10.70 -4.94
C HIS A 93 -6.05 -12.21 -5.06
N GLY A 94 -6.43 -12.87 -3.98
CA GLY A 94 -6.73 -14.30 -3.95
C GLY A 94 -8.03 -14.64 -4.67
N CYS A 95 -9.07 -13.84 -4.44
CA CYS A 95 -10.44 -14.18 -4.85
C CYS A 95 -11.07 -13.20 -5.84
N ASN A 96 -10.44 -12.05 -6.10
CA ASN A 96 -11.01 -10.95 -6.89
C ASN A 96 -12.33 -10.41 -6.31
N ALA A 97 -12.43 -10.34 -4.97
CA ALA A 97 -13.64 -9.90 -4.30
C ALA A 97 -13.71 -8.35 -4.22
N MET A 98 -14.61 -7.73 -4.99
CA MET A 98 -14.70 -6.27 -5.10
C MET A 98 -14.91 -5.55 -3.76
N TRP A 99 -15.70 -6.13 -2.85
CA TRP A 99 -15.86 -5.59 -1.49
C TRP A 99 -14.53 -5.49 -0.73
N SER A 100 -13.68 -6.49 -0.89
CA SER A 100 -12.35 -6.53 -0.27
C SER A 100 -11.43 -5.48 -0.87
N HIS A 101 -11.56 -5.17 -2.16
CA HIS A 101 -10.79 -4.13 -2.83
C HIS A 101 -10.99 -2.75 -2.18
N VAL A 102 -12.22 -2.44 -1.77
CA VAL A 102 -12.54 -1.15 -1.13
C VAL A 102 -11.86 -1.03 0.22
N VAL A 103 -11.89 -2.11 1.00
CA VAL A 103 -11.22 -2.19 2.31
C VAL A 103 -9.71 -2.14 2.14
N ASP A 104 -9.17 -2.79 1.12
CA ASP A 104 -7.75 -2.75 0.72
C ASP A 104 -7.30 -1.32 0.41
N LEU A 105 -8.01 -0.59 -0.44
CA LEU A 105 -7.67 0.81 -0.75
C LEU A 105 -7.83 1.76 0.45
N TRP A 106 -8.88 1.59 1.25
CA TRP A 106 -9.09 2.40 2.46
C TRP A 106 -7.98 2.20 3.49
N SER A 107 -7.63 0.95 3.76
CA SER A 107 -6.57 0.61 4.71
C SER A 107 -5.19 0.99 4.19
N MET A 108 -4.94 0.90 2.88
CA MET A 108 -3.72 1.39 2.23
C MET A 108 -3.52 2.89 2.47
N ASP A 109 -4.54 3.72 2.21
CA ASP A 109 -4.49 5.16 2.45
C ASP A 109 -4.15 5.46 3.93
N ALA A 110 -4.80 4.75 4.85
CA ALA A 110 -4.58 4.92 6.29
C ALA A 110 -3.16 4.51 6.71
N VAL A 111 -2.61 3.44 6.17
CA VAL A 111 -1.25 2.98 6.49
C VAL A 111 -0.19 3.95 5.95
N ILE A 112 -0.39 4.49 4.74
CA ILE A 112 0.55 5.43 4.12
C ILE A 112 0.66 6.74 4.92
N ILE A 113 -0.46 7.29 5.40
CA ILE A 113 -0.46 8.61 6.05
C ILE A 113 0.05 8.59 7.50
N TYR A 114 0.04 7.42 8.16
CA TYR A 114 0.32 7.33 9.59
C TYR A 114 1.72 7.85 9.96
N LEU A 115 2.74 7.38 9.25
CA LEU A 115 4.13 7.70 9.56
C LEU A 115 4.43 9.20 9.43
N PRO A 116 3.97 9.91 8.38
CA PRO A 116 4.00 11.37 8.36
C PRO A 116 3.31 12.05 9.56
N ILE A 117 2.10 11.63 9.93
CA ILE A 117 1.36 12.19 11.08
C ILE A 117 2.16 11.97 12.38
N ARG A 118 2.69 10.77 12.57
CA ARG A 118 3.48 10.40 13.74
C ARG A 118 4.76 11.22 13.83
N MET A 119 5.50 11.37 12.73
CA MET A 119 6.72 12.20 12.70
C MET A 119 6.42 13.67 12.96
N MET A 120 5.35 14.23 12.39
CA MET A 120 4.96 15.61 12.71
C MET A 120 4.61 15.77 14.21
N SER A 121 3.93 14.79 14.79
CA SER A 121 3.56 14.80 16.21
C SER A 121 4.79 14.72 17.12
N LEU A 122 5.79 13.93 16.76
CA LEU A 122 7.08 13.92 17.45
C LEU A 122 7.79 15.28 17.36
N GLY A 123 7.68 15.96 16.23
CA GLY A 123 8.12 17.34 16.07
C GLY A 123 7.46 18.33 17.01
N VAL A 124 6.15 18.21 17.19
CA VAL A 124 5.37 19.01 18.14
C VAL A 124 5.87 18.74 19.57
N PHE A 125 6.07 17.47 19.94
CA PHE A 125 6.65 17.11 21.24
C PHE A 125 7.98 17.83 21.51
N VAL A 126 8.93 17.73 20.58
CA VAL A 126 10.25 18.37 20.73
C VAL A 126 10.14 19.90 20.80
N THR A 127 9.25 20.49 20.02
CA THR A 127 9.01 21.94 20.04
C THR A 127 8.44 22.41 21.38
N LEU A 128 7.47 21.68 21.94
CA LEU A 128 6.89 21.98 23.25
C LEU A 128 7.93 21.86 24.37
N CYS A 129 8.74 20.81 24.37
CA CYS A 129 9.84 20.64 25.32
C CYS A 129 10.87 21.78 25.24
N LYS A 130 11.21 22.24 24.01
CA LYS A 130 12.09 23.41 23.80
C LYS A 130 11.50 24.71 24.37
N HIS A 131 10.17 24.82 24.45
CA HIS A 131 9.46 25.93 25.09
C HIS A 131 9.20 25.71 26.58
N SER A 132 9.99 24.85 27.24
CA SER A 132 9.94 24.61 28.69
C SER A 132 8.62 24.01 29.20
N TRP A 133 7.85 23.35 28.32
CA TRP A 133 6.71 22.55 28.77
C TRP A 133 7.21 21.30 29.50
N ASP A 134 6.45 20.85 30.50
CA ASP A 134 6.69 19.57 31.16
C ASP A 134 6.71 18.43 30.12
N PRO A 135 7.76 17.57 30.07
CA PRO A 135 7.88 16.53 29.07
C PRO A 135 6.75 15.49 29.08
N ILE A 136 6.13 15.24 30.24
CA ILE A 136 5.00 14.31 30.34
C ILE A 136 3.77 14.92 29.68
N MET A 137 3.47 16.18 30.00
CA MET A 137 2.38 16.92 29.36
C MET A 137 2.59 17.08 27.84
N ALA A 138 3.81 17.44 27.41
CA ALA A 138 4.14 17.56 26.00
C ALA A 138 3.96 16.23 25.24
N SER A 139 4.37 15.10 25.84
CA SER A 139 4.18 13.77 25.27
C SER A 139 2.69 13.41 25.13
N HIS A 140 1.87 13.69 26.15
CA HIS A 140 0.43 13.45 26.09
C HIS A 140 -0.25 14.26 25.00
N ILE A 141 0.09 15.55 24.85
CA ILE A 141 -0.45 16.42 23.82
C ILE A 141 -0.08 15.90 22.43
N ALA A 142 1.20 15.60 22.20
CA ALA A 142 1.67 15.07 20.93
C ALA A 142 1.00 13.72 20.59
N SER A 143 0.88 12.82 21.57
CA SER A 143 0.25 11.52 21.40
C SER A 143 -1.26 11.65 21.10
N ALA A 144 -1.96 12.52 21.82
CA ALA A 144 -3.38 12.79 21.60
C ALA A 144 -3.63 13.42 20.22
N ALA A 145 -2.82 14.40 19.82
CA ALA A 145 -2.90 15.02 18.50
C ALA A 145 -2.69 13.99 17.38
N CYS A 146 -1.66 13.14 17.50
CA CYS A 146 -1.39 12.05 16.57
C CYS A 146 -2.63 11.15 16.41
N MET A 147 -3.19 10.69 17.54
CA MET A 147 -4.33 9.77 17.54
C MET A 147 -5.60 10.40 16.96
N ILE A 148 -5.91 11.65 17.33
CA ILE A 148 -7.11 12.35 16.85
C ILE A 148 -7.02 12.58 15.33
N ILE A 149 -5.89 13.11 14.85
CA ILE A 149 -5.67 13.35 13.42
C ILE A 149 -5.76 12.03 12.65
N TYR A 150 -5.15 10.96 13.17
CA TYR A 150 -5.15 9.67 12.52
C TYR A 150 -6.55 9.02 12.48
N ALA A 151 -7.28 9.03 13.60
CA ALA A 151 -8.64 8.51 13.68
C ALA A 151 -9.61 9.27 12.76
N ALA A 152 -9.50 10.61 12.73
CA ALA A 152 -10.29 11.45 11.83
C ALA A 152 -10.02 11.12 10.36
N HIS A 153 -8.75 10.88 10.01
CA HIS A 153 -8.37 10.46 8.66
C HIS A 153 -8.94 9.09 8.30
N ILE A 154 -8.79 8.08 9.16
CA ILE A 154 -9.36 6.73 8.97
C ILE A 154 -10.86 6.83 8.72
N HIS A 155 -11.58 7.60 9.55
CA HIS A 155 -13.03 7.75 9.44
C HIS A 155 -13.45 8.46 8.15
N SER A 156 -12.87 9.62 7.86
CA SER A 156 -13.19 10.42 6.68
C SER A 156 -12.91 9.67 5.37
N ASN A 157 -11.76 9.00 5.28
CA ASN A 157 -11.44 8.16 4.12
C ASN A 157 -12.35 6.94 4.02
N GLY A 158 -12.74 6.32 5.14
CA GLY A 158 -13.67 5.18 5.14
C GLY A 158 -15.02 5.56 4.52
N LEU A 159 -15.57 6.72 4.90
CA LEU A 159 -16.80 7.25 4.31
C LEU A 159 -16.65 7.53 2.81
N ARG A 160 -15.51 8.09 2.41
CA ARG A 160 -15.21 8.36 0.99
C ARG A 160 -15.17 7.08 0.15
N TRP A 161 -14.48 6.05 0.64
CA TRP A 161 -14.35 4.76 -0.06
C TRP A 161 -15.68 4.01 -0.09
N LYS A 162 -16.45 4.04 1.00
CA LYS A 162 -17.82 3.49 1.04
C LYS A 162 -18.73 4.17 0.02
N LYS A 163 -18.73 5.51 -0.05
CA LYS A 163 -19.54 6.24 -1.05
C LYS A 163 -19.21 5.82 -2.48
N LYS A 164 -17.92 5.69 -2.82
CA LYS A 164 -17.49 5.24 -4.16
C LYS A 164 -17.91 3.80 -4.45
N HIS A 165 -17.85 2.92 -3.45
CA HIS A 165 -18.35 1.56 -3.56
C HIS A 165 -19.85 1.51 -3.83
N ASP A 166 -20.64 2.26 -3.07
CA ASP A 166 -22.10 2.30 -3.22
C ASP A 166 -22.51 2.86 -4.59
N GLN A 167 -21.69 3.75 -5.17
CA GLN A 167 -21.83 4.27 -6.53
C GLN A 167 -21.36 3.29 -7.63
N LYS A 168 -20.92 2.08 -7.26
CA LYS A 168 -20.34 1.08 -8.16
C LYS A 168 -19.21 1.62 -9.04
N PHE A 169 -18.41 2.54 -8.50
CA PHE A 169 -17.43 3.33 -9.25
C PHE A 169 -16.38 2.47 -9.99
N TRP A 170 -16.07 1.27 -9.48
CA TRP A 170 -15.07 0.36 -10.07
C TRP A 170 -15.65 -0.88 -10.78
N HIS A 171 -16.99 -1.01 -10.89
CA HIS A 171 -17.56 -2.24 -11.47
C HIS A 171 -17.31 -2.37 -12.98
N LYS A 172 -17.09 -1.27 -13.70
CA LYS A 172 -16.90 -1.30 -15.16
C LYS A 172 -15.44 -1.18 -15.60
N HIS A 173 -14.65 -0.38 -14.89
CA HIS A 173 -13.25 -0.13 -15.17
C HIS A 173 -12.57 0.47 -13.93
N PHE A 174 -11.25 0.49 -13.89
CA PHE A 174 -10.50 1.29 -12.93
C PHE A 174 -10.04 2.61 -13.59
N PRO A 175 -10.70 3.76 -13.33
CA PRO A 175 -10.42 5.00 -14.06
C PRO A 175 -9.04 5.60 -13.76
N PHE A 176 -8.39 5.14 -12.68
CA PHE A 176 -7.03 5.53 -12.32
C PHE A 176 -5.96 4.61 -12.93
N ALA A 177 -6.35 3.58 -13.70
CA ALA A 177 -5.41 2.70 -14.37
C ALA A 177 -4.73 3.46 -15.52
N VAL A 178 -3.44 3.69 -15.36
CA VAL A 178 -2.59 4.33 -16.39
C VAL A 178 -2.56 3.50 -17.68
N ARG A 179 -2.79 2.18 -17.60
CA ARG A 179 -2.91 1.27 -18.75
C ARG A 179 -4.02 1.66 -19.72
N ASN A 180 -5.10 2.25 -19.21
CA ASN A 180 -6.19 2.75 -20.05
C ASN A 180 -5.79 4.01 -20.84
N ARG A 181 -4.59 4.56 -20.59
CA ARG A 181 -4.01 5.74 -21.25
C ARG A 181 -2.81 5.42 -22.16
N LEU A 182 -2.39 4.15 -22.27
CA LEU A 182 -1.28 3.73 -23.14
C LEU A 182 -1.76 3.54 -24.60
N LEU A 183 -0.98 4.03 -25.57
CA LEU A 183 -1.34 4.08 -27.00
C LEU A 183 -1.66 2.71 -27.62
N HIS A 184 -1.02 1.64 -27.13
CA HIS A 184 -1.21 0.25 -27.59
C HIS A 184 -1.97 -0.62 -26.60
N SER A 185 -2.65 -0.01 -25.64
CA SER A 185 -3.47 -0.75 -24.71
C SER A 185 -4.59 -1.50 -25.46
N PRO A 186 -4.82 -2.81 -25.19
CA PRO A 186 -5.93 -3.54 -25.79
C PRO A 186 -7.29 -2.89 -25.50
N TYR A 187 -7.40 -2.07 -24.44
CA TYR A 187 -8.58 -1.27 -24.11
C TYR A 187 -8.77 -0.01 -24.99
N VAL A 188 -7.68 0.54 -25.55
CA VAL A 188 -7.73 1.60 -26.56
C VAL A 188 -8.01 1.00 -27.94
N GLN A 189 -7.54 -0.23 -28.19
CA GLN A 189 -7.70 -0.94 -29.47
C GLN A 189 -9.02 -1.71 -29.61
N THR A 190 -9.73 -2.02 -28.52
CA THR A 190 -11.09 -2.61 -28.54
C THR A 190 -12.20 -1.60 -28.89
N LYS A 191 -11.84 -0.38 -29.28
CA LYS A 191 -12.68 0.58 -30.02
C LYS A 191 -13.07 0.04 -31.41
N LYS A 192 -13.86 -1.03 -31.47
CA LYS A 192 -14.36 -1.58 -32.74
C LYS A 192 -15.88 -1.49 -32.90
N ASP A 193 -16.61 -1.15 -31.84
CA ASP A 193 -18.06 -0.92 -31.91
C ASP A 193 -18.37 0.51 -31.44
N ASP A 194 -19.01 1.30 -32.30
CA ASP A 194 -19.23 2.77 -32.30
C ASP A 194 -19.83 3.42 -31.04
N THR A 195 -19.93 2.72 -29.90
CA THR A 195 -20.25 3.33 -28.61
C THR A 195 -19.01 3.99 -28.01
N ILE A 196 -18.85 5.28 -28.30
CA ILE A 196 -17.88 6.16 -27.67
C ILE A 196 -18.08 6.11 -26.15
N ASN A 197 -17.18 5.45 -25.42
CA ASN A 197 -16.98 5.77 -24.02
C ASN A 197 -16.57 7.25 -23.95
N SER A 198 -17.44 8.08 -23.38
CA SER A 198 -17.33 9.55 -23.31
C SER A 198 -16.16 10.07 -22.48
N LEU A 199 -15.36 9.19 -21.88
CA LEU A 199 -14.10 9.53 -21.25
C LEU A 199 -12.97 9.36 -22.25
N SER A 200 -12.78 10.37 -23.10
CA SER A 200 -11.48 10.66 -23.68
C SER A 200 -10.49 10.80 -22.53
N LEU A 201 -9.76 9.72 -22.23
CA LEU A 201 -8.69 9.77 -21.26
C LEU A 201 -7.56 10.56 -21.93
N GLY A 202 -7.46 11.84 -21.57
CA GLY A 202 -6.43 12.75 -22.05
C GLY A 202 -5.02 12.22 -21.78
N PRO A 203 -3.99 12.82 -22.42
CA PRO A 203 -2.60 12.47 -22.16
C PRO A 203 -2.29 12.50 -20.66
N ILE A 204 -1.41 11.62 -20.19
CA ILE A 204 -0.99 11.64 -18.78
C ILE A 204 -0.40 13.03 -18.51
N PRO A 205 -0.99 13.82 -17.60
CA PRO A 205 -0.50 15.16 -17.35
C PRO A 205 0.94 15.08 -16.85
N LEU A 206 1.81 15.94 -17.39
CA LEU A 206 3.21 16.00 -17.00
C LEU A 206 3.38 16.23 -15.49
N TYR A 207 2.43 16.95 -14.85
CA TYR A 207 2.41 17.14 -13.41
C TYR A 207 2.17 15.84 -12.62
N GLU A 208 1.39 14.88 -13.15
CA GLU A 208 1.21 13.57 -12.50
C GLU A 208 2.55 12.83 -12.52
N VAL A 209 3.29 12.89 -13.62
CA VAL A 209 4.65 12.32 -13.73
C VAL A 209 5.61 12.98 -12.74
N TYR A 210 5.56 14.31 -12.60
CA TYR A 210 6.41 15.05 -11.66
C TYR A 210 6.07 14.76 -10.20
N LEU A 211 4.80 14.85 -9.78
CA LEU A 211 4.37 14.50 -8.42
C LEU A 211 4.76 13.07 -8.06
N PHE A 212 4.64 12.15 -9.02
CA PHE A 212 4.99 10.75 -8.85
C PHE A 212 6.52 10.56 -8.81
N ALA A 213 7.31 11.20 -9.67
CA ALA A 213 8.78 11.10 -9.64
C ALA A 213 9.40 11.78 -8.40
N LEU A 214 8.77 12.83 -7.88
CA LEU A 214 9.19 13.55 -6.68
C LEU A 214 8.80 12.85 -5.38
N MET A 215 7.99 11.79 -5.40
CA MET A 215 7.48 11.14 -4.19
C MET A 215 8.60 10.66 -3.23
N PRO A 216 9.70 10.02 -3.70
CA PRO A 216 10.83 9.70 -2.84
C PRO A 216 11.54 10.93 -2.27
N VAL A 217 11.56 12.04 -3.02
CA VAL A 217 12.18 13.32 -2.61
C VAL A 217 11.31 14.03 -1.56
N ILE A 218 10.01 14.10 -1.81
CA ILE A 218 9.01 14.71 -0.91
C ILE A 218 8.90 13.93 0.40
N HIS A 219 9.11 12.62 0.41
CA HIS A 219 9.15 11.86 1.66
C HIS A 219 10.48 12.04 2.43
N ASN A 220 11.58 12.32 1.74
CA ASN A 220 12.89 12.46 2.35
C ASN A 220 13.18 13.85 2.90
N ILE A 221 12.82 14.90 2.15
CA ILE A 221 13.18 16.28 2.50
C ILE A 221 12.57 16.70 3.86
N PRO A 222 11.27 16.53 4.13
CA PRO A 222 10.69 16.87 5.42
C PRO A 222 11.35 16.09 6.56
N SER A 223 11.57 14.79 6.39
CA SER A 223 12.25 13.94 7.37
C SER A 223 13.66 14.44 7.69
N TRP A 224 14.43 14.85 6.67
CA TRP A 224 15.75 15.45 6.82
C TRP A 224 15.72 16.81 7.52
N ILE A 225 14.75 17.66 7.18
CA ILE A 225 14.56 18.96 7.83
C ILE A 225 14.23 18.73 9.32
N MET A 226 13.31 17.81 9.62
CA MET A 226 12.95 17.47 11.00
C MET A 226 14.15 16.95 11.79
N ALA A 227 14.91 16.02 11.23
CA ALA A 227 16.11 15.48 11.87
C ALA A 227 17.17 16.56 12.16
N LYS A 228 17.43 17.44 11.19
CA LYS A 228 18.49 18.46 11.31
C LYS A 228 18.09 19.70 12.11
N LYS A 229 16.83 20.12 12.04
CA LYS A 229 16.35 21.39 12.62
C LYS A 229 15.54 21.22 13.90
N VAL A 230 14.81 20.11 14.02
CA VAL A 230 13.90 19.89 15.15
C VAL A 230 14.53 18.96 16.15
N TYR A 231 14.90 17.75 15.72
CA TYR A 231 15.37 16.68 16.61
C TYR A 231 16.82 16.79 17.04
N GLU A 232 17.67 17.44 16.24
CA GLU A 232 19.14 17.48 16.44
C GLU A 232 19.78 16.07 16.54
N SER A 233 19.00 15.04 16.22
CA SER A 233 19.33 13.62 16.22
C SER A 233 18.64 12.97 15.03
N PHE A 234 19.33 12.03 14.39
CA PHE A 234 18.86 11.37 13.17
C PHE A 234 18.16 10.03 13.44
N GLY A 235 17.99 9.64 14.71
CA GLY A 235 17.60 8.26 15.06
C GLY A 235 18.52 7.23 14.41
N SER A 236 17.98 6.07 14.03
CA SER A 236 18.72 5.03 13.31
C SER A 236 18.94 5.39 11.84
N ILE A 237 20.19 5.70 11.51
CA ILE A 237 20.67 5.91 10.13
C ILE A 237 20.46 4.65 9.28
N CYS A 238 20.63 3.47 9.86
CA CYS A 238 20.44 2.20 9.18
C CYS A 238 18.98 2.06 8.68
N PHE A 239 18.00 2.27 9.57
CA PHE A 239 16.60 2.19 9.18
C PHE A 239 16.19 3.29 8.20
N ALA A 240 16.72 4.50 8.33
CA ALA A 240 16.51 5.56 7.34
C ALA A 240 17.05 5.19 5.94
N ARG A 241 18.21 4.53 5.87
CA ARG A 241 18.76 4.03 4.60
C ARG A 241 17.89 2.92 4.00
N ILE A 242 17.46 1.96 4.81
CA ILE A 242 16.58 0.87 4.36
C ILE A 242 15.26 1.43 3.83
N LEU A 243 14.65 2.37 4.56
CA LEU A 243 13.46 3.11 4.14
C LEU A 243 13.66 3.73 2.75
N ASN A 244 14.76 4.47 2.57
CA ASN A 244 15.01 5.18 1.32
C ASN A 244 15.30 4.27 0.14
N ILE A 245 16.12 3.23 0.36
CA ILE A 245 16.44 2.26 -0.67
C ILE A 245 15.19 1.47 -1.06
N SER A 246 14.42 0.96 -0.08
CA SER A 246 13.21 0.19 -0.37
C SER A 246 12.14 1.04 -1.07
N LEU A 247 11.95 2.29 -0.66
CA LEU A 247 11.06 3.22 -1.34
C LEU A 247 11.53 3.48 -2.77
N ALA A 248 12.81 3.83 -2.96
CA ALA A 248 13.36 4.12 -4.28
C ALA A 248 13.31 2.91 -5.22
N VAL A 249 13.67 1.71 -4.73
CA VAL A 249 13.65 0.46 -5.52
C VAL A 249 12.21 0.08 -5.88
N GLY A 250 11.29 0.03 -4.91
CA GLY A 250 9.89 -0.32 -5.18
C GLY A 250 9.23 0.66 -6.13
N TRP A 251 9.54 1.95 -5.96
CA TRP A 251 9.01 3.00 -6.81
C TRP A 251 9.60 3.00 -8.22
N ALA A 252 10.93 2.88 -8.34
CA ALA A 252 11.60 2.78 -9.63
C ALA A 252 11.17 1.52 -10.38
N TYR A 253 11.00 0.39 -9.70
CA TYR A 253 10.49 -0.85 -10.30
C TYR A 253 9.09 -0.64 -10.88
N ARG A 254 8.19 0.00 -10.10
CA ARG A 254 6.85 0.36 -10.56
C ARG A 254 6.88 1.35 -11.73
N MET A 255 7.80 2.32 -11.74
CA MET A 255 7.95 3.30 -12.81
C MET A 255 8.47 2.66 -14.10
N THR A 256 9.52 1.85 -14.03
CA THR A 256 10.08 1.15 -15.18
C THR A 256 9.03 0.25 -15.82
N GLU A 257 8.19 -0.42 -15.02
CA GLU A 257 7.08 -1.19 -15.59
C GLU A 257 5.99 -0.31 -16.21
N ARG A 258 5.58 0.77 -15.53
CA ARG A 258 4.52 1.67 -16.00
C ARG A 258 4.86 2.42 -17.28
N TRP A 259 6.14 2.73 -17.51
CA TRP A 259 6.56 3.67 -18.54
C TRP A 259 7.53 3.10 -19.58
N ALA A 260 8.38 2.14 -19.22
CA ALA A 260 9.47 1.69 -20.10
C ALA A 260 9.23 0.32 -20.76
N LEU A 261 8.37 -0.54 -20.18
CA LEU A 261 8.30 -1.96 -20.57
C LEU A 261 7.02 -2.40 -21.27
N ASP A 262 6.10 -1.49 -21.58
CA ASP A 262 4.90 -1.77 -22.39
C ASP A 262 4.20 -3.08 -21.96
N ALA A 263 3.82 -3.15 -20.67
CA ALA A 263 3.20 -4.29 -20.00
C ALA A 263 4.08 -5.56 -19.87
N CYS A 264 5.05 -5.53 -18.94
CA CYS A 264 5.65 -6.72 -18.32
C CYS A 264 6.28 -7.76 -19.26
N ARG A 265 7.18 -7.33 -20.16
CA ARG A 265 7.95 -8.24 -21.03
C ARG A 265 8.62 -9.41 -20.30
N HIS A 266 9.11 -9.20 -19.08
CA HIS A 266 9.72 -10.27 -18.28
C HIS A 266 8.68 -11.29 -17.78
N ILE A 267 7.49 -10.86 -17.38
CA ILE A 267 6.39 -11.78 -17.02
C ILE A 267 5.95 -12.56 -18.26
N LYS A 268 5.85 -11.91 -19.42
CA LYS A 268 5.53 -12.58 -20.68
C LYS A 268 6.57 -13.65 -21.02
N PHE A 269 7.86 -13.30 -20.90
CA PHE A 269 8.96 -14.24 -21.05
C PHE A 269 8.84 -15.44 -20.09
N PHE A 270 8.57 -15.20 -18.80
CA PHE A 270 8.38 -16.30 -17.83
C PHE A 270 7.15 -17.15 -18.15
N GLY A 271 6.07 -16.56 -18.64
CA GLY A 271 4.87 -17.27 -19.13
C GLY A 271 5.18 -18.17 -20.31
N GLU A 272 5.88 -17.67 -21.32
CA GLU A 272 6.31 -18.46 -22.49
C GLU A 272 7.22 -19.63 -22.09
N ARG A 273 8.17 -19.40 -21.17
CA ARG A 273 9.05 -20.45 -20.63
C ARG A 273 8.30 -21.49 -19.80
N MET A 274 7.31 -21.07 -19.02
CA MET A 274 6.44 -21.95 -18.25
C MET A 274 5.64 -22.88 -19.19
N GLU A 275 5.03 -22.34 -20.24
CA GLU A 275 4.27 -23.13 -21.22
C GLU A 275 5.16 -24.13 -21.96
N MET A 276 6.37 -23.72 -22.35
CA MET A 276 7.35 -24.60 -23.00
C MET A 276 7.77 -25.75 -22.07
N ALA A 277 8.09 -25.46 -20.81
CA ALA A 277 8.42 -26.49 -19.81
C ALA A 277 7.25 -27.47 -19.59
N LYS A 278 6.01 -26.97 -19.55
CA LYS A 278 4.82 -27.80 -19.41
C LYS A 278 4.63 -28.74 -20.61
N LYS A 279 4.83 -28.24 -21.84
CA LYS A 279 4.77 -29.06 -23.08
C LYS A 279 5.83 -30.16 -23.09
N ASN A 280 7.00 -29.91 -22.50
CA ASN A 280 8.10 -30.86 -22.42
C ASN A 280 7.99 -31.85 -21.23
N GLY A 281 6.91 -31.81 -20.44
CA GLY A 281 6.76 -32.63 -19.23
C GLY A 281 7.68 -32.21 -18.06
N GLU A 282 8.32 -31.05 -18.16
CA GLU A 282 9.26 -30.53 -17.16
C GLU A 282 8.53 -29.78 -16.03
N HIS A 283 7.75 -30.52 -15.24
CA HIS A 283 6.88 -29.95 -14.20
C HIS A 283 7.61 -29.06 -13.19
N ILE A 284 8.82 -29.44 -12.76
CA ILE A 284 9.62 -28.65 -11.81
C ILE A 284 10.03 -27.30 -12.42
N LYS A 285 10.52 -27.29 -13.67
CA LYS A 285 10.90 -26.05 -14.35
C LYS A 285 9.70 -25.15 -14.58
N SER A 286 8.55 -25.72 -14.98
CA SER A 286 7.29 -24.97 -15.10
C SER A 286 6.90 -24.29 -13.79
N PHE A 287 7.03 -24.99 -12.66
CA PHE A 287 6.74 -24.43 -11.34
C PHE A 287 7.71 -23.31 -10.95
N SER A 288 9.01 -23.46 -11.24
CA SER A 288 10.00 -22.41 -10.99
C SER A 288 9.73 -21.14 -11.79
N TRP A 289 9.40 -21.26 -13.08
CA TRP A 289 9.04 -20.11 -13.92
C TRP A 289 7.77 -19.39 -13.43
N MET A 290 6.75 -20.16 -13.02
CA MET A 290 5.55 -19.60 -12.41
C MET A 290 5.87 -18.84 -11.12
N THR A 291 6.73 -19.39 -10.27
CA THR A 291 7.16 -18.76 -9.01
C THR A 291 7.92 -17.46 -9.29
N LEU A 292 8.83 -17.44 -10.25
CA LEU A 292 9.56 -16.24 -10.65
C LEU A 292 8.62 -15.16 -11.21
N ALA A 293 7.65 -15.53 -12.06
CA ALA A 293 6.65 -14.60 -12.59
C ALA A 293 5.79 -13.98 -11.47
N ALA A 294 5.45 -14.78 -10.45
CA ALA A 294 4.68 -14.34 -9.30
C ALA A 294 5.47 -13.38 -8.39
N VAL A 295 6.71 -13.75 -8.02
CA VAL A 295 7.56 -12.95 -7.12
C VAL A 295 8.05 -11.67 -7.78
N LEU A 296 8.33 -11.71 -9.09
CA LEU A 296 8.80 -10.55 -9.86
C LEU A 296 7.63 -9.80 -10.53
N SER A 297 6.40 -10.03 -10.10
CA SER A 297 5.29 -9.20 -10.53
C SER A 297 5.48 -7.77 -9.97
N PRO A 298 5.18 -6.70 -10.73
CA PRO A 298 5.30 -5.33 -10.24
C PRO A 298 4.56 -5.06 -8.95
N THR A 299 3.38 -5.65 -8.79
CA THR A 299 2.60 -5.54 -7.57
C THR A 299 3.27 -6.29 -6.41
N ALA A 300 3.80 -7.50 -6.65
CA ALA A 300 4.50 -8.24 -5.62
C ALA A 300 5.76 -7.51 -5.14
N VAL A 301 6.59 -7.02 -6.08
CA VAL A 301 7.77 -6.20 -5.75
C VAL A 301 7.37 -4.93 -5.01
N LEU A 302 6.30 -4.27 -5.45
CA LEU A 302 5.77 -3.11 -4.73
C LEU A 302 5.39 -3.47 -3.30
N HIS A 303 4.63 -4.54 -3.07
CA HIS A 303 4.22 -5.00 -1.74
C HIS A 303 5.41 -5.34 -0.83
N TYR A 304 6.44 -5.99 -1.39
CA TYR A 304 7.69 -6.28 -0.67
C TYR A 304 8.37 -4.98 -0.23
N CYS A 305 8.58 -4.08 -1.18
CA CYS A 305 9.27 -2.82 -0.93
C CYS A 305 8.47 -1.92 0.02
N THR A 306 7.15 -1.83 -0.13
CA THR A 306 6.30 -1.02 0.76
C THR A 306 6.22 -1.61 2.15
N GLY A 307 6.09 -2.93 2.32
CA GLY A 307 6.16 -3.56 3.64
C GLY A 307 7.47 -3.28 4.37
N ILE A 308 8.60 -3.40 3.67
CA ILE A 308 9.94 -3.04 4.19
C ILE A 308 10.02 -1.54 4.51
N THR A 309 9.54 -0.68 3.62
CA THR A 309 9.49 0.79 3.77
C THR A 309 8.74 1.15 5.05
N LEU A 310 7.54 0.61 5.24
CA LEU A 310 6.67 0.90 6.39
C LEU A 310 7.29 0.42 7.71
N THR A 311 7.87 -0.79 7.71
CA THR A 311 8.57 -1.33 8.90
C THR A 311 9.79 -0.49 9.24
N ALA A 312 10.63 -0.17 8.25
CA ALA A 312 11.83 0.64 8.46
C ALA A 312 11.50 2.05 8.93
N ALA A 313 10.47 2.69 8.35
CA ALA A 313 9.99 3.99 8.80
C ALA A 313 9.40 3.95 10.22
N PHE A 314 8.66 2.89 10.57
CA PHE A 314 8.17 2.70 11.93
C PHE A 314 9.32 2.58 12.94
N CYS A 315 10.30 1.71 12.67
CA CYS A 315 11.48 1.51 13.50
C CYS A 315 12.34 2.78 13.59
N HIS A 316 12.49 3.51 12.49
CA HIS A 316 13.17 4.79 12.47
C HIS A 316 12.46 5.81 13.36
N ALA A 317 11.15 6.00 13.20
CA ALA A 317 10.36 6.90 14.04
C ALA A 317 10.43 6.52 15.53
N ARG A 318 10.44 5.21 15.84
CA ARG A 318 10.66 4.70 17.22
C ARG A 318 12.07 4.98 17.75
N SER A 319 13.08 5.06 16.90
CA SER A 319 14.47 5.37 17.32
C SER A 319 14.74 6.86 17.52
N VAL A 320 13.84 7.72 17.03
CA VAL A 320 13.90 9.17 17.25
C VAL A 320 13.17 9.56 18.55
N GLU A 321 12.10 8.83 18.87
CA GLU A 321 11.38 8.90 20.15
C GLU A 321 12.24 8.44 21.33
#